data_AF-A0A382WFY8-F1
#
_entry.id   AF-A0A382WFY8-F1
#
_cell.length_a   1.000
_cell.length_b   1.000
_cell.length_c   1.000
_cell.angle_alpha   90.00
_cell.angle_beta   90.00
_cell.angle_gamma   90.00
#
_symmetry.space_group_name_H-M   'P 1'
#
loop_
_entity.id
_entity.type
_entity.pdbx_description
1 polymer ?
#
loop_
_entity_poly.entity_id
_entity_poly.type
_entity_poly.pdbx_seq_one_letter_code
_entity_poly.pdbx_strand_id
1 'polypeptide(L)'
;SNINANFLIGDISDPKKYQNNLKSNFNVDISDLLHVRSFLDHNRIYRKVKSNQDASKPRSMCAYAYKGKYLSSEDITSNLVHHFSLWKKYIKKHGLILLELHGMDPDFSTLNKCSTPTIAYEATHGYSDQFIVEYEVFLRCAQVAGLEKTKKYSKVFPSDELVTISLNMFK
;
A
#
# COMPACT_ATOMS: atom_id res chain seq x y z
N SER A 1 -0.77 9.48 -31.74
CA SER A 1 -1.41 8.30 -31.13
C SER A 1 -2.67 8.75 -30.42
N ASN A 2 -3.86 8.29 -30.84
CA ASN A 2 -5.11 8.61 -30.16
C ASN A 2 -5.47 7.47 -29.21
N ILE A 3 -5.22 7.67 -27.91
CA ILE A 3 -5.65 6.75 -26.87
C ILE A 3 -6.97 7.27 -26.30
N ASN A 4 -8.03 6.47 -26.38
CA ASN A 4 -9.30 6.80 -25.74
C ASN A 4 -9.13 6.72 -24.23
N ALA A 5 -9.57 7.76 -23.51
CA ALA A 5 -9.50 7.83 -22.06
C ALA A 5 -10.86 8.22 -21.48
N ASN A 6 -11.15 7.69 -20.30
CA ASN A 6 -12.34 8.01 -19.51
C ASN A 6 -11.90 8.45 -18.12
N PHE A 7 -12.64 9.38 -17.52
CA PHE A 7 -12.35 9.90 -16.19
C PHE A 7 -13.49 9.57 -15.23
N LEU A 8 -13.14 9.19 -14.00
CA LEU A 8 -14.07 8.95 -12.90
C LEU A 8 -13.51 9.52 -11.62
N ILE A 9 -14.42 9.98 -10.76
CA ILE A 9 -14.09 10.28 -9.37
C ILE A 9 -14.11 8.96 -8.58
N GLY A 10 -13.03 8.68 -7.86
CA GLY A 10 -12.85 7.48 -7.08
C GLY A 10 -12.04 7.73 -5.81
N ASP A 11 -12.11 6.77 -4.88
CA ASP A 11 -11.33 6.73 -3.64
C ASP A 11 -10.66 5.35 -3.58
N ILE A 12 -9.35 5.32 -3.34
CA ILE A 12 -8.59 4.07 -3.23
C ILE A 12 -9.13 3.18 -2.10
N SER A 13 -9.78 3.76 -1.11
CA SER A 13 -10.35 3.08 0.05
C SER A 13 -11.71 2.43 -0.24
N ASP A 14 -12.33 2.68 -1.41
CA ASP A 14 -13.65 2.16 -1.78
C ASP A 14 -13.69 1.61 -3.22
N PRO A 15 -13.03 0.47 -3.47
CA PRO A 15 -13.07 -0.18 -4.78
C PRO A 15 -14.48 -0.67 -5.18
N LYS A 16 -15.41 -0.82 -4.22
CA LYS A 16 -16.80 -1.19 -4.51
C LYS A 16 -17.55 -0.04 -5.18
N LYS A 17 -17.41 1.18 -4.68
CA LYS A 17 -17.96 2.36 -5.34
C LYS A 17 -17.33 2.56 -6.71
N TYR A 18 -16.03 2.32 -6.85
CA TYR A 18 -15.36 2.38 -8.14
C TYR A 18 -15.94 1.38 -9.15
N GLN A 19 -16.16 0.12 -8.75
CA GLN A 19 -16.84 -0.88 -9.58
C GLN A 19 -18.23 -0.42 -10.04
N ASN A 20 -19.03 0.10 -9.12
CA ASN A 20 -20.39 0.56 -9.45
C ASN A 20 -20.36 1.71 -10.48
N ASN A 21 -19.43 2.66 -10.31
CA ASN A 21 -19.28 3.80 -11.23
C ASN A 21 -18.80 3.36 -12.62
N LEU A 22 -17.84 2.41 -12.69
CA LEU A 22 -17.39 1.83 -13.97
C LEU A 22 -18.54 1.14 -14.71
N LYS A 23 -19.36 0.38 -13.97
CA LYS A 23 -20.49 -0.34 -14.54
C LYS A 23 -21.59 0.61 -15.01
N SER A 24 -21.94 1.63 -14.24
CA SER A 24 -22.99 2.58 -14.61
C SER A 24 -22.61 3.49 -15.77
N ASN A 25 -21.37 3.98 -15.79
CA ASN A 25 -20.98 5.04 -16.72
C ASN A 25 -20.41 4.48 -18.03
N PHE A 26 -19.82 3.29 -17.99
CA PHE A 26 -19.13 2.71 -19.16
C PHE A 26 -19.48 1.24 -19.42
N ASN A 27 -20.35 0.63 -18.61
CA ASN A 27 -20.67 -0.80 -18.69
C ASN A 27 -19.43 -1.72 -18.54
N VAL A 28 -18.38 -1.25 -17.86
CA VAL A 28 -17.12 -1.99 -17.64
C VAL A 28 -17.15 -2.68 -16.27
N ASP A 29 -16.68 -3.93 -16.20
CA ASP A 29 -16.36 -4.59 -14.93
C ASP A 29 -14.92 -4.24 -14.53
N ILE A 30 -14.73 -3.76 -13.30
CA ILE A 30 -13.42 -3.45 -12.70
C ILE A 30 -12.46 -4.65 -12.77
N SER A 31 -12.98 -5.87 -12.75
CA SER A 31 -12.20 -7.10 -12.79
C SER A 31 -11.60 -7.35 -14.17
N ASP A 32 -12.13 -6.70 -15.22
CA ASP A 32 -11.60 -6.74 -16.58
C ASP A 32 -10.47 -5.72 -16.81
N LEU A 33 -10.10 -4.95 -15.80
CA LEU A 33 -9.03 -3.95 -15.88
C LEU A 33 -7.72 -4.46 -15.26
N LEU A 34 -6.61 -4.05 -15.87
CA LEU A 34 -5.31 -4.04 -15.19
C LEU A 34 -5.24 -2.79 -14.32
N HIS A 35 -5.05 -2.97 -13.01
CA HIS A 35 -4.97 -1.86 -12.08
C HIS A 35 -3.54 -1.33 -12.00
N VAL A 36 -3.40 -0.01 -11.96
CA VAL A 36 -2.11 0.66 -11.76
C VAL A 36 -2.30 1.80 -10.77
N ARG A 37 -1.45 1.86 -9.74
CA ARG A 37 -1.37 3.03 -8.85
C ARG A 37 0.04 3.21 -8.31
N SER A 38 0.38 4.47 -8.06
CA SER A 38 1.70 4.86 -7.60
C SER A 38 1.59 5.79 -6.41
N PHE A 39 2.28 5.46 -5.32
CA PHE A 39 2.48 6.29 -4.14
C PHE A 39 1.16 6.76 -3.50
N LEU A 40 0.24 5.82 -3.27
CA LEU A 40 -1.11 6.15 -2.83
C LEU A 40 -1.61 5.30 -1.65
N ASP A 41 -1.15 4.06 -1.49
CA ASP A 41 -1.65 3.18 -0.43
C ASP A 41 -1.18 3.64 0.96
N HIS A 42 -0.01 4.28 1.08
CA HIS A 42 0.43 4.93 2.32
C HIS A 42 -0.44 6.13 2.72
N ASN A 43 -1.08 6.80 1.75
CA ASN A 43 -1.95 7.95 1.96
C ASN A 43 -3.45 7.57 2.03
N ARG A 44 -3.75 6.28 2.24
CA ARG A 44 -5.13 5.82 2.46
C ARG A 44 -5.71 6.39 3.73
N ILE A 45 -7.02 6.60 3.77
CA ILE A 45 -7.71 7.07 4.97
C ILE A 45 -7.66 5.97 6.03
N TYR A 46 -7.03 6.26 7.18
CA TYR A 46 -7.06 5.33 8.31
C TYR A 46 -8.49 5.10 8.81
N ARG A 47 -8.80 3.82 9.03
CA ARG A 47 -10.04 3.37 9.67
C ARG A 47 -9.67 2.28 10.66
N LYS A 48 -10.18 2.39 11.89
CA LYS A 48 -10.05 1.33 12.88
C LYS A 48 -10.78 0.09 12.37
N VAL A 49 -10.05 -1.01 12.27
CA VAL A 49 -10.59 -2.33 11.90
C VAL A 49 -10.41 -3.27 13.08
N LYS A 50 -11.27 -4.28 13.19
CA LYS A 50 -11.08 -5.32 14.20
C LYS A 50 -9.76 -6.02 13.92
N SER A 51 -8.88 -6.06 14.92
CA SER A 51 -7.69 -6.88 14.82
C SER A 51 -8.09 -8.35 14.87
N ASN A 52 -7.74 -9.11 13.84
CA ASN A 52 -7.61 -10.56 13.97
C ASN A 52 -6.38 -10.84 14.86
N GLN A 53 -6.56 -11.38 16.06
CA GLN A 53 -5.52 -11.57 17.08
C GLN A 53 -4.47 -12.67 16.73
N ASP A 54 -4.16 -12.86 15.45
CA ASP A 54 -3.21 -13.87 15.01
C ASP A 54 -1.77 -13.38 15.24
N ALA A 55 -0.97 -14.18 15.95
CA ALA A 55 0.42 -13.89 16.29
C ALA A 55 1.36 -13.80 15.06
N SER A 56 0.89 -14.21 13.88
CA SER A 56 1.65 -14.20 12.62
C SER A 56 1.64 -12.86 11.88
N LYS A 57 1.06 -11.81 12.47
CA LYS A 57 0.95 -10.49 11.83
C LYS A 57 2.31 -9.80 11.69
N PRO A 58 2.54 -9.14 10.54
CA PRO A 58 3.71 -8.29 10.40
C PRO A 58 3.63 -7.11 11.37
N ARG A 59 4.79 -6.69 11.85
CA ARG A 59 4.95 -5.59 12.79
C ARG A 59 5.96 -4.61 12.21
N SER A 60 5.51 -3.38 12.00
CA SER A 60 6.36 -2.23 11.72
C SER A 60 6.99 -1.66 12.98
N MET A 61 8.23 -1.17 12.85
CA MET A 61 9.00 -0.40 13.82
C MET A 61 8.79 1.12 13.68
N CYS A 62 8.13 1.58 12.60
CA CYS A 62 7.81 2.99 12.40
C CYS A 62 6.84 3.52 13.49
N ALA A 63 6.80 4.84 13.64
CA ALA A 63 5.91 5.53 14.57
C ALA A 63 4.69 6.13 13.85
N TYR A 64 3.51 6.01 14.46
CA TYR A 64 2.24 6.37 13.83
C TYR A 64 1.34 7.19 14.73
N ALA A 65 0.68 8.18 14.13
CA ALA A 65 -0.43 8.89 14.71
C ALA A 65 -1.55 9.08 13.70
N TYR A 66 -2.77 9.30 14.20
CA TYR A 66 -3.89 9.78 13.41
C TYR A 66 -4.64 10.83 14.20
N LYS A 67 -4.74 12.05 13.66
CA LYS A 67 -5.38 13.19 14.34
C LYS A 67 -4.82 13.41 15.75
N GLY A 68 -3.50 13.35 15.87
CA GLY A 68 -2.77 13.56 17.13
C GLY A 68 -2.87 12.42 18.15
N LYS A 69 -3.48 11.27 17.79
CA LYS A 69 -3.54 10.09 18.66
C LYS A 69 -2.58 9.01 18.17
N TYR A 70 -1.82 8.43 19.09
CA TYR A 70 -0.96 7.28 18.82
C TYR A 70 -1.74 6.13 18.18
N LEU A 71 -1.13 5.49 17.17
CA LEU A 71 -1.60 4.24 16.59
C LEU A 71 -0.54 3.16 16.80
N SER A 72 -0.98 1.97 17.19
CA SER A 72 -0.09 0.83 17.32
C SER A 72 0.31 0.30 15.94
N SER A 73 1.43 -0.41 15.87
CA SER A 73 1.84 -1.14 14.66
C SER A 73 0.75 -2.13 14.22
N GLU A 74 0.09 -2.81 15.17
CA GLU A 74 -1.03 -3.71 14.91
C GLU A 74 -2.24 -3.00 14.26
N ASP A 75 -2.51 -1.76 14.66
CA ASP A 75 -3.56 -0.95 14.05
C ASP A 75 -3.28 -0.66 12.58
N ILE A 76 -2.03 -0.30 12.26
CA ILE A 76 -1.61 0.03 10.90
C ILE A 76 -1.60 -1.20 10.02
N THR A 77 -1.01 -2.30 10.48
CA THR A 77 -0.92 -3.52 9.66
C THR A 77 -2.27 -4.19 9.47
N SER A 78 -3.14 -4.18 10.49
CA SER A 78 -4.53 -4.65 10.33
C SER A 78 -5.31 -3.79 9.33
N ASN A 79 -5.13 -2.47 9.39
CA ASN A 79 -5.76 -1.54 8.46
C ASN A 79 -5.24 -1.74 7.02
N LEU A 80 -3.95 -1.98 6.82
CA LEU A 80 -3.36 -2.24 5.50
C LEU A 80 -3.83 -3.59 4.92
N VAL A 81 -3.85 -4.65 5.74
CA VAL A 81 -4.42 -5.96 5.34
C VAL A 81 -5.88 -5.81 4.92
N HIS A 82 -6.68 -5.08 5.70
CA HIS A 82 -8.07 -4.82 5.35
C HIS A 82 -8.18 -4.09 4.02
N HIS A 83 -7.40 -3.02 3.83
CA HIS A 83 -7.34 -2.27 2.57
C HIS A 83 -7.06 -3.18 1.37
N PHE A 84 -6.02 -4.01 1.42
CA PHE A 84 -5.72 -4.97 0.35
C PHE A 84 -6.83 -6.00 0.14
N SER A 85 -7.47 -6.46 1.21
CA SER A 85 -8.57 -7.43 1.11
C SER A 85 -9.78 -6.89 0.33
N LEU A 86 -10.04 -5.57 0.40
CA LEU A 86 -11.10 -4.93 -0.37
C LEU A 86 -10.82 -4.97 -1.88
N TRP A 87 -9.54 -4.89 -2.26
CA TRP A 87 -9.10 -4.90 -3.65
C TRP A 87 -8.96 -6.31 -4.25
N LYS A 88 -8.65 -7.32 -3.43
CA LYS A 88 -8.35 -8.69 -3.87
C LYS A 88 -9.25 -9.22 -4.98
N LYS A 89 -10.58 -9.18 -4.77
CA LYS A 89 -11.53 -9.76 -5.73
C LYS A 89 -11.54 -9.04 -7.09
N TYR A 90 -11.13 -7.78 -7.12
CA TYR A 90 -11.15 -6.93 -8.31
C TYR A 90 -9.84 -7.00 -9.11
N ILE A 91 -8.76 -7.49 -8.50
CA ILE A 91 -7.44 -7.57 -9.18
C ILE A 91 -7.11 -8.99 -9.66
N LYS A 92 -7.92 -10.00 -9.30
CA LYS A 92 -7.65 -11.42 -9.57
C LYS A 92 -7.35 -11.75 -11.04
N LYS A 93 -8.00 -11.09 -12.00
CA LYS A 93 -7.90 -11.44 -13.43
C LYS A 93 -6.60 -10.93 -14.05
N HIS A 94 -6.38 -9.62 -14.02
CA HIS A 94 -5.25 -8.97 -14.69
C HIS A 94 -4.14 -8.53 -13.73
N GLY A 95 -4.45 -8.34 -12.45
CA GLY A 95 -3.52 -7.96 -11.38
C GLY A 95 -3.50 -6.47 -11.08
N LEU A 96 -2.52 -6.08 -10.27
CA LEU A 96 -2.29 -4.72 -9.80
C LEU A 96 -0.79 -4.40 -9.87
N ILE A 97 -0.43 -3.40 -10.67
CA ILE A 97 0.89 -2.77 -10.65
C ILE A 97 0.87 -1.67 -9.59
N LEU A 98 1.72 -1.80 -8.59
CA LEU A 98 1.73 -0.93 -7.41
C LEU A 98 3.15 -0.40 -7.18
N LEU A 99 3.32 0.92 -7.28
CA LEU A 99 4.54 1.60 -6.84
C LEU A 99 4.30 2.18 -5.45
N GLU A 100 5.22 1.97 -4.52
CA GLU A 100 5.05 2.45 -3.15
C GLU A 100 6.34 2.90 -2.47
N LEU A 101 6.21 3.81 -1.50
CA LEU A 101 7.24 4.24 -0.57
C LEU A 101 7.29 3.34 0.66
N HIS A 102 8.50 3.12 1.16
CA HIS A 102 8.74 2.29 2.34
C HIS A 102 9.61 2.99 3.37
N GLY A 103 9.32 2.66 4.62
CA GLY A 103 10.16 3.04 5.75
C GLY A 103 11.26 2.02 5.96
N MET A 104 12.15 2.33 6.89
CA MET A 104 13.20 1.42 7.32
C MET A 104 13.27 1.39 8.85
N ASP A 105 13.85 0.31 9.36
CA ASP A 105 14.19 0.21 10.77
C ASP A 105 15.01 1.45 11.24
N PRO A 106 14.71 2.05 12.41
CA PRO A 106 15.39 3.25 12.87
C PRO A 106 16.90 3.08 13.10
N ASP A 107 17.34 1.93 13.61
CA ASP A 107 18.76 1.66 13.85
C ASP A 107 19.46 1.51 12.49
N PHE A 108 18.85 0.79 11.56
CA PHE A 108 19.36 0.66 10.20
C PHE A 108 19.39 1.98 9.43
N SER A 109 18.37 2.82 9.61
CA SER A 109 18.30 4.18 9.05
C SER A 109 19.41 5.08 9.58
N THR A 110 19.76 4.95 10.87
CA THR A 110 20.83 5.72 11.50
C THR A 110 22.20 5.38 10.92
N LEU A 111 22.46 4.09 10.66
CA LEU A 111 23.68 3.63 10.00
C LEU A 111 23.78 4.13 8.55
N ASN A 112 22.65 4.35 7.88
CA ASN A 112 22.55 4.73 6.46
C ASN A 112 22.01 6.15 6.23
N LYS A 113 22.15 7.03 7.23
CA LYS A 113 21.49 8.37 7.27
C LYS A 113 21.79 9.31 6.10
N CYS A 114 22.90 9.11 5.39
CA CYS A 114 23.28 9.90 4.21
C CYS A 114 23.09 9.13 2.89
N SER A 115 22.70 7.86 2.94
CA SER A 115 22.52 7.00 1.78
C SER A 115 21.07 7.00 1.29
N THR A 116 20.13 7.40 2.15
CA THR A 116 18.70 7.46 1.85
C THR A 116 18.06 8.70 2.46
N PRO A 117 16.96 9.22 1.89
CA PRO A 117 16.25 10.34 2.48
C PRO A 117 15.24 9.92 3.57
N THR A 118 15.24 8.64 3.97
CA THR A 118 14.19 8.01 4.78
C THR A 118 13.89 8.77 6.07
N ILE A 119 14.90 9.25 6.81
CA ILE A 119 14.68 9.93 8.09
C ILE A 119 13.75 11.15 7.93
N ALA A 120 14.03 12.00 6.93
CA ALA A 120 13.20 13.18 6.68
C ALA A 120 11.83 12.79 6.08
N TYR A 121 11.80 11.79 5.21
CA TYR A 121 10.57 11.32 4.58
C TYR A 121 9.61 10.71 5.59
N GLU A 122 10.04 9.75 6.40
CA GLU A 122 9.20 9.12 7.41
C GLU A 122 8.69 10.11 8.44
N ALA A 123 9.52 11.06 8.88
CA ALA A 123 9.08 12.11 9.79
C ALA A 123 7.95 12.96 9.18
N THR A 124 8.15 13.49 7.97
CA THR A 124 7.15 14.35 7.31
C THR A 124 5.85 13.62 6.98
N HIS A 125 5.90 12.35 6.61
CA HIS A 125 4.71 11.52 6.37
C HIS A 125 4.00 11.15 7.68
N GLY A 126 4.76 10.78 8.70
CA GLY A 126 4.21 10.49 10.04
C GLY A 126 3.52 11.70 10.68
N TYR A 127 4.02 12.91 10.44
CA TYR A 127 3.37 14.15 10.90
C TYR A 127 2.09 14.52 10.14
N SER A 128 1.85 13.93 8.97
CA SER A 128 0.74 14.27 8.08
C SER A 128 -0.33 13.17 7.95
N ASP A 129 -0.44 12.30 8.97
CA ASP A 129 -1.37 11.17 9.01
C ASP A 129 -1.20 10.22 7.79
N GLN A 130 0.05 9.99 7.36
CA GLN A 130 0.39 9.03 6.31
C GLN A 130 1.11 7.81 6.88
N PHE A 131 0.78 6.63 6.36
CA PHE A 131 1.08 5.34 6.99
C PHE A 131 2.06 4.53 6.14
N ILE A 132 3.30 5.00 6.09
CA ILE A 132 4.43 4.28 5.50
C ILE A 132 4.77 3.06 6.37
N VAL A 133 5.06 1.92 5.75
CA VAL A 133 5.54 0.71 6.41
C VAL A 133 6.79 0.21 5.68
N GLU A 134 7.62 -0.56 6.37
CA GLU A 134 8.76 -1.24 5.80
C GLU A 134 8.32 -2.19 4.68
N TYR A 135 9.19 -2.39 3.69
CA TYR A 135 8.83 -3.16 2.50
C TYR A 135 8.43 -4.61 2.81
N GLU A 136 9.12 -5.27 3.73
CA GLU A 136 8.77 -6.63 4.15
C GLU A 136 7.41 -6.70 4.86
N VAL A 137 7.09 -5.70 5.69
CA VAL A 137 5.79 -5.55 6.37
C VAL A 137 4.69 -5.35 5.33
N PHE A 138 4.94 -4.52 4.32
CA PHE A 138 4.03 -4.29 3.19
C PHE A 138 3.72 -5.58 2.44
N LEU A 139 4.76 -6.33 2.03
CA LEU A 139 4.60 -7.60 1.33
C LEU A 139 3.85 -8.63 2.18
N ARG A 140 4.16 -8.71 3.48
CA ARG A 140 3.48 -9.62 4.38
C ARG A 140 2.02 -9.24 4.58
N CYS A 141 1.68 -7.95 4.64
CA CYS A 141 0.28 -7.49 4.67
C CYS A 141 -0.47 -7.89 3.40
N ALA A 142 0.15 -7.72 2.23
CA ALA A 142 -0.41 -8.16 0.95
C ALA A 142 -0.64 -9.68 0.95
N GLN A 143 0.34 -10.46 1.40
CA GLN A 143 0.22 -11.92 1.50
C GLN A 143 -0.89 -12.36 2.45
N VAL A 144 -1.05 -11.72 3.61
CA VAL A 144 -2.14 -12.02 4.56
C VAL A 144 -3.50 -11.68 3.97
N ALA A 145 -3.61 -10.62 3.16
CA ALA A 145 -4.81 -10.35 2.37
C ALA A 145 -5.02 -11.37 1.23
N GLY A 146 -4.04 -12.25 0.99
CA GLY A 146 -4.00 -13.25 -0.07
C GLY A 146 -3.76 -12.64 -1.44
N LEU A 147 -2.90 -11.62 -1.50
CA LEU A 147 -2.29 -11.11 -2.71
C LEU A 147 -0.88 -11.67 -2.83
N GLU A 148 -0.52 -12.13 -4.02
CA GLU A 148 0.79 -12.71 -4.29
C GLU A 148 1.62 -11.83 -5.20
N LYS A 149 2.87 -11.59 -4.81
CA LYS A 149 3.81 -10.81 -5.61
C LYS A 149 4.36 -11.65 -6.76
N THR A 150 4.25 -11.13 -7.98
CA THR A 150 4.91 -11.70 -9.17
C THR A 150 6.35 -11.19 -9.28
N LYS A 151 7.31 -11.98 -8.78
CA LYS A 151 8.74 -11.61 -8.69
C LYS A 151 9.33 -11.08 -10.01
N LYS A 152 8.98 -11.69 -11.16
CA LYS A 152 9.47 -11.29 -12.49
C LYS A 152 9.18 -9.83 -12.85
N TYR A 153 8.08 -9.27 -12.34
CA TYR A 153 7.62 -7.91 -12.64
C TYR A 153 7.73 -6.98 -11.44
N SER A 154 8.62 -7.30 -10.48
CA SER A 154 8.83 -6.51 -9.28
C SER A 154 10.27 -6.04 -9.18
N LYS A 155 10.47 -4.83 -8.66
CA LYS A 155 11.79 -4.21 -8.47
C LYS A 155 11.77 -3.29 -7.26
N VAL A 156 12.92 -3.12 -6.62
CA VAL A 156 13.10 -2.22 -5.47
C VAL A 156 14.21 -1.22 -5.73
N PHE A 157 14.20 -0.14 -4.97
CA PHE A 157 15.19 0.94 -5.06
C PHE A 157 15.51 1.54 -3.67
N PRO A 158 16.72 2.11 -3.51
CA PRO A 158 17.88 2.03 -4.42
C PRO A 158 18.49 0.63 -4.57
N SER A 159 18.37 -0.24 -3.55
CA SER A 159 18.92 -1.60 -3.56
C SER A 159 18.02 -2.56 -2.78
N ASP A 160 18.32 -3.86 -2.82
CA ASP A 160 17.61 -4.88 -2.02
C ASP A 160 17.80 -4.70 -0.50
N GLU A 161 18.89 -4.04 -0.08
CA GLU A 161 19.20 -3.76 1.33
C GLU A 161 18.53 -2.47 1.81
N LEU A 162 18.47 -1.44 0.97
CA LEU A 162 17.97 -0.10 1.32
C LEU A 162 16.65 0.18 0.61
N VAL A 163 15.64 -0.67 0.80
CA VAL A 163 14.37 -0.53 0.07
C VAL A 163 13.56 0.64 0.62
N THR A 164 13.54 1.74 -0.14
CA THR A 164 12.71 2.92 0.15
C THR A 164 11.60 3.11 -0.89
N ILE A 165 11.73 2.46 -2.05
CA ILE A 165 10.71 2.43 -3.10
C ILE A 165 10.59 1.00 -3.62
N SER A 166 9.36 0.55 -3.87
CA SER A 166 9.12 -0.69 -4.62
C SER A 166 8.17 -0.49 -5.79
N LEU A 167 8.34 -1.30 -6.82
CA LEU A 167 7.40 -1.57 -7.89
C LEU A 167 7.03 -3.05 -7.77
N ASN A 168 5.75 -3.35 -7.59
CA ASN A 168 5.26 -4.72 -7.47
C ASN A 168 4.14 -4.98 -8.47
N MET A 169 4.07 -6.23 -8.93
CA MET A 169 2.90 -6.77 -9.59
C MET A 169 2.22 -7.77 -8.66
N PHE A 170 0.99 -7.48 -8.23
CA PHE A 170 0.19 -8.37 -7.39
C PHE A 170 -0.90 -9.08 -8.18
N LYS A 171 -1.20 -10.33 -7.79
CA LYS A 171 -2.37 -11.09 -8.24
C LYS A 171 -3.08 -11.78 -7.08
#